data_AF-A0A6I5PKT9-F1
#
_entry.id   AF-A0A6I5PKT9-F1
#
_cell.length_a   1.000
_cell.length_b   1.000
_cell.length_c   1.000
_cell.angle_alpha   90.00
_cell.angle_beta   90.00
_cell.angle_gamma   90.00
#
_symmetry.space_group_name_H-M   'P 1'
#
loop_
_entity.id
_entity.type
_entity.pdbx_description
1 polymer ?
#
loop_
_entity_poly.entity_id
_entity_poly.type
_entity_poly.pdbx_seq_one_letter_code
_entity_poly.pdbx_strand_id
1 'polypeptide(L)'
;MEQQQVQEMLTAIISAVTSVLVVLVTYSLNSYREAKLKEKRDYERVVSTYLNPLRLSLVENYFRLSEILARVSESDRKHEALLYVDNAEEVSEKSSKWFNNHGCYLISSCYITARLFYYLDKVRIDLTYLKLSQKDDTELISQVTILSRFFRQGYGIYYLLQPSIGNDIYLASEQRLMTYREFCQLLQNPEARVWFDRLLNFYIEMGKGEQLKRSEDILSAIQNMSLFLDKLAGGGNSIQERLEIEGISSF
;
A
#
# COMPACT_ATOMS: atom_id res chain seq x y z
N MET A 1 -8.31 -55.27 57.04
CA MET A 1 -8.64 -55.56 55.62
C MET A 1 -9.54 -54.46 55.04
N GLU A 2 -10.64 -54.10 55.71
CA GLU A 2 -11.53 -52.98 55.28
C GLU A 2 -10.84 -51.62 55.14
N GLN A 3 -9.99 -51.21 56.10
CA GLN A 3 -9.31 -49.90 56.04
C GLN A 3 -8.34 -49.75 54.86
N GLN A 4 -7.72 -50.85 54.43
CA GLN A 4 -6.77 -50.85 53.32
C GLN A 4 -7.48 -50.73 51.97
N GLN A 5 -8.62 -51.41 51.79
CA GLN A 5 -9.47 -51.27 50.60
C GLN A 5 -10.06 -49.87 50.45
N VAL A 6 -10.45 -49.23 51.57
CA VAL A 6 -10.95 -47.85 51.56
C VAL A 6 -9.85 -46.86 51.15
N GLN A 7 -8.61 -47.05 51.61
CA GLN A 7 -7.47 -46.22 51.19
C GLN A 7 -7.15 -46.40 49.70
N GLU A 8 -7.10 -47.63 49.21
CA GLU A 8 -6.83 -47.92 47.79
C GLU A 8 -7.90 -47.30 46.87
N MET A 9 -9.18 -47.38 47.26
CA MET A 9 -10.28 -46.75 46.54
C MET A 9 -10.19 -45.21 46.54
N LEU A 10 -9.85 -44.60 47.69
CA LEU A 10 -9.65 -43.15 47.78
C LEU A 10 -8.49 -42.67 46.90
N THR A 11 -7.36 -43.40 46.88
CA THR A 11 -6.23 -43.09 46.01
C THR A 11 -6.59 -43.22 44.52
N ALA A 12 -7.36 -44.25 44.16
CA ALA A 12 -7.85 -44.43 42.79
C ALA A 12 -8.77 -43.28 42.35
N ILE A 13 -9.67 -42.83 43.23
CA ILE A 13 -10.56 -41.69 42.94
C ILE A 13 -9.76 -40.39 42.79
N ILE A 14 -8.83 -40.11 43.72
CA ILE A 14 -8.00 -38.90 43.68
C ILE A 14 -7.14 -38.87 42.40
N SER A 15 -6.54 -40.01 42.02
CA SER A 15 -5.75 -40.09 40.78
C SER A 15 -6.61 -39.86 39.54
N ALA A 16 -7.80 -40.48 39.45
CA ALA A 16 -8.73 -40.26 38.34
C ALA A 16 -9.17 -38.79 38.22
N VAL A 17 -9.55 -38.15 39.33
CA VAL A 17 -9.93 -36.73 39.36
C VAL A 17 -8.75 -35.84 38.95
N THR A 18 -7.55 -36.13 39.45
CA THR A 18 -6.34 -35.36 39.11
C THR A 18 -6.02 -35.48 37.62
N SER A 19 -6.12 -36.67 37.02
CA SER A 19 -5.92 -36.89 35.59
C SER A 19 -6.91 -36.11 34.74
N VAL A 20 -8.20 -36.11 35.10
CA VAL A 20 -9.23 -35.33 34.39
C VAL A 20 -8.93 -33.83 34.48
N LEU A 21 -8.54 -33.34 35.66
CA LEU A 21 -8.23 -31.93 35.87
C LEU A 21 -6.99 -31.50 35.07
N VAL A 22 -5.94 -32.32 35.02
CA VAL A 22 -4.74 -32.07 34.19
C VAL A 22 -5.10 -32.01 32.70
N VAL A 23 -5.95 -32.92 32.22
CA VAL A 23 -6.41 -32.91 30.81
C VAL A 23 -7.19 -31.63 30.50
N LEU A 24 -8.12 -31.22 31.36
CA LEU A 24 -8.91 -30.00 31.17
C LEU A 24 -8.03 -28.74 31.16
N VAL A 25 -7.09 -28.63 32.10
CA VAL A 25 -6.15 -27.50 32.16
C VAL A 25 -5.25 -27.49 30.92
N THR A 26 -4.74 -28.64 30.50
CA THR A 26 -3.89 -28.77 29.31
C THR A 26 -4.66 -28.40 28.03
N TYR A 27 -5.89 -28.88 27.89
CA TYR A 27 -6.76 -28.53 26.76
C TYR A 27 -7.07 -27.03 26.72
N SER A 28 -7.41 -26.44 27.87
CA SER A 28 -7.66 -24.99 27.99
C SER A 28 -6.42 -24.17 27.61
N LEU A 29 -5.24 -24.53 28.16
CA LEU A 29 -3.98 -23.86 27.82
C LEU A 29 -3.62 -24.01 26.34
N ASN A 30 -3.82 -25.19 25.75
CA ASN A 30 -3.57 -25.42 24.33
C ASN A 30 -4.52 -24.60 23.45
N SER A 31 -5.82 -24.59 23.76
CA SER A 31 -6.80 -23.79 23.02
C SER A 31 -6.50 -22.29 23.08
N TYR A 32 -6.06 -21.79 24.23
CA TYR A 32 -5.64 -20.39 24.39
C TYR A 32 -4.37 -20.07 23.60
N ARG A 33 -3.38 -20.98 23.60
CA ARG A 33 -2.17 -20.86 22.79
C ARG A 33 -2.49 -20.89 21.30
N GLU A 34 -3.34 -21.80 20.86
CA GLU A 34 -3.79 -21.90 19.46
C GLU A 34 -4.53 -20.65 19.01
N ALA A 35 -5.41 -20.09 19.85
CA ALA A 35 -6.10 -18.84 19.57
C ALA A 35 -5.11 -17.68 19.39
N LYS A 36 -4.14 -17.53 20.31
CA LYS A 36 -3.07 -16.52 20.19
C LYS A 36 -2.19 -16.71 18.96
N LEU A 37 -1.83 -17.95 18.63
CA LEU A 37 -1.03 -18.27 17.44
C LEU A 37 -1.82 -18.00 16.15
N LYS A 38 -3.13 -18.23 16.15
CA LYS A 38 -4.00 -17.90 15.03
C LYS A 38 -4.09 -16.38 14.85
N GLU A 39 -4.36 -15.64 15.92
CA GLU A 39 -4.41 -14.18 15.91
C GLU A 39 -3.09 -13.57 15.39
N LYS A 40 -1.95 -14.07 15.88
CA LYS A 40 -0.63 -13.65 15.40
C LYS A 40 -0.44 -13.92 13.91
N ARG A 41 -0.81 -15.12 13.42
CA ARG A 41 -0.71 -15.47 11.99
C ARG A 41 -1.64 -14.63 11.12
N ASP A 42 -2.85 -14.35 11.59
CA ASP A 42 -3.80 -13.50 10.89
C ASP A 42 -3.27 -12.06 10.79
N TYR A 43 -2.69 -11.53 11.87
CA TYR A 43 -2.04 -10.23 11.87
C TYR A 43 -0.81 -10.19 10.93
N GLU A 44 0.10 -11.17 11.01
CA GLU A 44 1.26 -11.27 10.10
C GLU A 44 0.84 -11.36 8.63
N ARG A 45 -0.26 -12.06 8.35
CA ARG A 45 -0.85 -12.11 7.01
C ARG A 45 -1.38 -10.75 6.58
N VAL A 46 -2.08 -10.01 7.44
CA VAL A 46 -2.57 -8.66 7.12
C VAL A 46 -1.41 -7.71 6.83
N VAL A 47 -0.37 -7.73 7.67
CA VAL A 47 0.83 -6.90 7.50
C VAL A 47 1.52 -7.21 6.17
N SER A 48 1.79 -8.48 5.89
CA SER A 48 2.51 -8.90 4.67
C SER A 48 1.71 -8.71 3.38
N THR A 49 0.38 -8.92 3.42
CA THR A 49 -0.47 -8.91 2.22
C THR A 49 -0.94 -7.50 1.85
N TYR A 50 -1.15 -6.64 2.85
CA TYR A 50 -1.79 -5.34 2.65
C TYR A 50 -0.92 -4.17 3.09
N LEU A 51 -0.44 -4.18 4.35
CA LEU A 51 0.19 -2.99 4.93
C LEU A 51 1.58 -2.75 4.33
N ASN A 52 2.44 -3.78 4.25
CA ASN A 52 3.79 -3.63 3.71
C ASN A 52 3.82 -3.23 2.22
N PRO A 53 3.00 -3.83 1.33
CA PRO A 53 2.95 -3.38 -0.06
C PRO A 53 2.44 -1.94 -0.22
N LEU A 54 1.47 -1.54 0.59
CA LEU A 54 0.99 -0.16 0.61
C LEU A 54 2.06 0.81 1.15
N ARG A 55 2.76 0.46 2.24
CA ARG A 55 3.89 1.23 2.78
C ARG A 55 4.97 1.46 1.72
N LEU A 56 5.37 0.40 1.01
CA LEU A 56 6.34 0.52 -0.09
C LEU A 56 5.85 1.48 -1.17
N SER A 57 4.60 1.35 -1.59
CA SER A 57 4.02 2.20 -2.64
C SER A 57 3.90 3.66 -2.20
N LEU A 58 3.61 3.92 -0.92
CA LEU A 58 3.62 5.27 -0.34
C LEU A 58 5.02 5.88 -0.35
N VAL A 59 6.05 5.14 0.07
CA VAL A 59 7.44 5.61 0.05
C VAL A 59 7.91 5.92 -1.38
N GLU A 60 7.62 5.04 -2.35
CA GLU A 60 7.96 5.26 -3.76
C GLU A 60 7.29 6.52 -4.32
N ASN A 61 5.99 6.73 -4.02
CA ASN A 61 5.26 7.92 -4.47
C ASN A 61 5.74 9.19 -3.74
N TYR A 62 5.99 9.11 -2.43
CA TYR A 62 6.53 10.24 -1.67
C TYR A 62 7.81 10.74 -2.30
N PHE A 63 8.78 9.84 -2.51
CA PHE A 63 10.07 10.20 -3.07
C PHE A 63 9.94 10.81 -4.46
N ARG A 64 9.14 10.20 -5.34
CA ARG A 64 8.94 10.71 -6.70
C ARG A 64 8.27 12.09 -6.70
N LEU A 65 7.22 12.28 -5.89
CA LEU A 65 6.50 13.54 -5.84
C LEU A 65 7.33 14.66 -5.20
N SER A 66 8.08 14.36 -4.14
CA SER A 66 9.01 15.31 -3.52
C SER A 66 10.09 15.76 -4.49
N GLU A 67 10.70 14.83 -5.23
CA GLU A 67 11.72 15.17 -6.24
C GLU A 67 11.14 16.08 -7.32
N ILE A 68 9.95 15.76 -7.83
CA ILE A 68 9.29 16.58 -8.84
C ILE A 68 9.00 17.98 -8.29
N LEU A 69 8.42 18.07 -7.08
CA LEU A 69 8.10 19.33 -6.44
C LEU A 69 9.32 20.20 -6.18
N ALA A 70 10.42 19.62 -5.70
CA ALA A 70 11.66 20.34 -5.45
C ALA A 70 12.21 20.95 -6.75
N ARG A 71 12.34 20.13 -7.81
CA ARG A 71 12.85 20.59 -9.13
C ARG A 71 11.97 21.66 -9.76
N VAL A 72 10.66 21.53 -9.64
CA VAL A 72 9.71 22.54 -10.15
C VAL A 72 9.75 23.82 -9.31
N SER A 73 10.04 23.74 -8.02
CA SER A 73 10.12 24.92 -7.15
C SER A 73 11.43 25.71 -7.32
N GLU A 74 12.53 25.06 -7.72
CA GLU A 74 13.85 25.67 -7.90
C GLU A 74 14.12 26.25 -9.30
N SER A 75 13.46 25.72 -10.35
CA SER A 75 13.68 26.09 -11.75
C SER A 75 12.65 27.13 -12.26
N ASP A 76 12.60 27.40 -13.57
CA ASP A 76 11.56 28.19 -14.27
C ASP A 76 10.12 27.62 -14.15
N ARG A 77 9.83 26.94 -13.02
CA ARG A 77 8.61 26.21 -12.71
C ARG A 77 8.36 25.01 -13.61
N LYS A 78 9.42 24.37 -14.12
CA LYS A 78 9.29 23.25 -15.07
C LYS A 78 10.23 22.09 -14.78
N HIS A 79 9.71 20.88 -14.94
CA HIS A 79 10.48 19.65 -14.90
C HIS A 79 10.53 19.00 -16.28
N GLU A 80 11.58 19.28 -17.05
CA GLU A 80 11.71 18.87 -18.46
C GLU A 80 11.51 17.36 -18.70
N ALA A 81 11.95 16.50 -17.78
CA ALA A 81 11.77 15.05 -17.94
C ALA A 81 10.30 14.56 -17.92
N LEU A 82 9.36 15.40 -17.49
CA LEU A 82 7.91 15.14 -17.57
C LEU A 82 7.27 15.72 -18.84
N LEU A 83 8.03 16.53 -19.61
CA LEU A 83 7.53 17.38 -20.69
C LEU A 83 8.06 16.98 -22.07
N TYR A 84 8.50 15.72 -22.24
CA TYR A 84 8.86 15.16 -23.55
C TYR A 84 7.64 14.85 -24.44
N VAL A 85 6.43 15.06 -23.92
CA VAL A 85 5.13 15.02 -24.60
C VAL A 85 4.29 16.18 -24.08
N ASP A 86 3.46 16.77 -24.93
CA ASP A 86 2.60 17.89 -24.53
C ASP A 86 1.29 17.43 -23.88
N ASN A 87 0.83 16.25 -24.28
CA ASN A 87 -0.42 15.60 -23.84
C ASN A 87 -0.27 14.08 -23.77
N ALA A 88 -1.28 13.43 -23.19
CA ALA A 88 -1.34 11.98 -23.08
C ALA A 88 -1.48 11.26 -24.44
N GLU A 89 -2.08 11.89 -25.46
CA GLU A 89 -2.30 11.25 -26.76
C GLU A 89 -1.02 10.83 -27.47
N GLU A 90 0.01 11.65 -27.38
CA GLU A 90 1.31 11.39 -27.98
C GLU A 90 1.99 10.11 -27.47
N VAL A 91 1.65 9.63 -26.27
CA VAL A 91 2.34 8.50 -25.63
C VAL A 91 2.18 7.22 -26.45
N SER A 92 1.01 7.01 -27.07
CA SER A 92 0.74 5.78 -27.83
C SER A 92 1.58 5.68 -29.10
N GLU A 93 2.08 6.80 -29.63
CA GLU A 93 2.92 6.85 -30.82
C GLU A 93 4.41 6.61 -30.50
N LYS A 94 4.78 6.60 -29.22
CA LYS A 94 6.20 6.48 -28.82
C LYS A 94 6.69 5.03 -28.89
N SER A 95 7.96 4.88 -29.27
CA SER A 95 8.63 3.58 -29.35
C SER A 95 9.07 3.07 -27.98
N SER A 96 9.30 1.75 -27.86
CA SER A 96 9.89 1.17 -26.64
C SER A 96 11.25 1.77 -26.28
N LYS A 97 12.01 2.30 -27.26
CA LYS A 97 13.26 3.03 -26.99
C LYS A 97 13.00 4.34 -26.25
N TRP A 98 11.92 5.05 -26.57
CA TRP A 98 11.56 6.28 -25.87
C TRP A 98 11.18 6.00 -24.40
N PHE A 99 10.38 4.96 -24.16
CA PHE A 99 10.02 4.52 -22.80
C PHE A 99 11.23 4.19 -21.92
N ASN A 100 12.31 3.64 -22.51
CA ASN A 100 13.55 3.34 -21.77
C ASN A 100 14.51 4.53 -21.64
N ASN A 101 14.23 5.67 -22.27
CA ASN A 101 15.09 6.85 -22.25
C ASN A 101 14.28 8.06 -21.76
N HIS A 102 14.04 9.04 -22.64
CA HIS A 102 13.38 10.30 -22.31
C HIS A 102 12.01 10.14 -21.63
N GLY A 103 11.20 9.15 -22.06
CA GLY A 103 9.89 8.90 -21.47
C GLY A 103 9.93 8.17 -20.13
N CYS A 104 11.08 7.60 -19.74
CA CYS A 104 11.17 6.72 -18.57
C CYS A 104 10.68 7.42 -17.31
N TYR A 105 11.09 8.68 -17.10
CA TYR A 105 10.76 9.40 -15.88
C TYR A 105 9.24 9.66 -15.74
N LEU A 106 8.59 10.16 -16.79
CA LEU A 106 7.12 10.35 -16.81
C LEU A 106 6.37 9.04 -16.59
N ILE A 107 6.71 8.01 -17.36
CA ILE A 107 5.94 6.77 -17.38
C ILE A 107 6.19 5.95 -16.11
N SER A 108 7.40 5.96 -15.55
CA SER A 108 7.67 5.32 -14.26
C SER A 108 6.93 6.01 -13.12
N SER A 109 6.80 7.35 -13.16
CA SER A 109 5.99 8.09 -12.19
C SER A 109 4.52 7.65 -12.25
N CYS A 110 3.96 7.56 -13.45
CA CYS A 110 2.60 7.06 -13.66
C CYS A 110 2.44 5.63 -13.15
N TYR A 111 3.37 4.74 -13.50
CA TYR A 111 3.35 3.34 -13.06
C TYR A 111 3.39 3.21 -11.53
N ILE A 112 4.25 3.98 -10.85
CA ILE A 112 4.36 4.00 -9.38
C ILE A 112 3.04 4.47 -8.73
N THR A 113 2.36 5.47 -9.29
CA THR A 113 1.05 5.90 -8.78
C THR A 113 -0.06 4.91 -9.08
N ALA A 114 -0.05 4.27 -10.25
CA ALA A 114 -1.01 3.22 -10.57
C ALA A 114 -0.90 2.05 -9.58
N ARG A 115 0.32 1.66 -9.19
CA ARG A 115 0.57 0.68 -8.12
C ARG A 115 -0.01 1.12 -6.78
N LEU A 116 0.19 2.38 -6.41
CA LEU A 116 -0.41 2.93 -5.20
C LEU A 116 -1.94 2.82 -5.25
N PHE A 117 -2.58 3.17 -6.36
CA PHE A 117 -4.03 3.04 -6.48
C PHE A 117 -4.52 1.60 -6.35
N TYR A 118 -3.79 0.63 -6.90
CA TYR A 118 -4.10 -0.79 -6.68
C TYR A 118 -4.10 -1.14 -5.19
N TYR A 119 -3.06 -0.76 -4.45
CA TYR A 119 -2.99 -1.11 -3.02
C TYR A 119 -3.97 -0.33 -2.15
N LEU A 120 -4.29 0.92 -2.52
CA LEU A 120 -5.36 1.68 -1.86
C LEU A 120 -6.72 0.99 -2.08
N ASP A 121 -7.01 0.54 -3.30
CA ASP A 121 -8.26 -0.18 -3.60
C ASP A 121 -8.31 -1.54 -2.90
N LYS A 122 -7.20 -2.27 -2.93
CA LYS A 122 -7.06 -3.57 -2.26
C LYS A 122 -7.33 -3.47 -0.76
N VAL A 123 -6.72 -2.49 -0.09
CA VAL A 123 -7.01 -2.22 1.34
C VAL A 123 -8.48 -1.83 1.52
N ARG A 124 -9.01 -0.97 0.65
CA ARG A 124 -10.40 -0.51 0.74
C ARG A 124 -11.41 -1.64 0.62
N ILE A 125 -11.19 -2.61 -0.27
CA ILE A 125 -12.11 -3.73 -0.53
C ILE A 125 -11.90 -4.87 0.47
N ASP A 126 -10.65 -5.27 0.72
CA ASP A 126 -10.36 -6.47 1.50
C ASP A 126 -10.35 -6.21 3.01
N LEU A 127 -10.12 -4.96 3.44
CA LEU A 127 -10.05 -4.56 4.86
C LEU A 127 -11.20 -3.69 5.33
N THR A 128 -12.27 -3.47 4.54
CA THR A 128 -13.39 -2.55 4.88
C THR A 128 -14.02 -2.83 6.26
N TYR A 129 -13.94 -4.08 6.73
CA TYR A 129 -14.56 -4.53 7.99
C TYR A 129 -13.61 -5.34 8.88
N LEU A 130 -12.31 -5.37 8.58
CA LEU A 130 -11.37 -6.10 9.42
C LEU A 130 -11.20 -5.33 10.72
N LYS A 131 -11.29 -5.99 11.89
CA LYS A 131 -11.09 -5.37 13.20
C LYS A 131 -9.59 -5.33 13.55
N LEU A 132 -8.85 -4.30 13.16
CA LEU A 132 -7.56 -3.91 13.74
C LEU A 132 -7.87 -3.37 15.14
N SER A 133 -7.78 -4.24 16.15
CA SER A 133 -7.83 -3.93 17.58
C SER A 133 -8.66 -2.69 17.97
N GLN A 134 -9.99 -2.81 17.88
CA GLN A 134 -11.02 -1.93 18.49
C GLN A 134 -11.01 -0.40 18.23
N LYS A 135 -10.03 0.22 17.57
CA LYS A 135 -10.02 1.68 17.28
C LYS A 135 -9.43 2.13 15.93
N ASP A 136 -8.71 1.28 15.19
CA ASP A 136 -7.84 1.77 14.10
C ASP A 136 -8.38 1.56 12.67
N ASP A 137 -9.43 0.77 12.47
CA ASP A 137 -9.95 0.42 11.13
C ASP A 137 -10.56 1.59 10.39
N THR A 138 -11.27 2.42 11.13
CA THR A 138 -11.84 3.66 10.60
C THR A 138 -10.73 4.64 10.22
N GLU A 139 -9.58 4.59 10.89
CA GLU A 139 -8.47 5.49 10.61
C GLU A 139 -7.74 5.10 9.32
N LEU A 140 -7.45 3.81 9.09
CA LEU A 140 -6.83 3.38 7.83
C LEU A 140 -7.70 3.76 6.62
N ILE A 141 -9.01 3.48 6.69
CA ILE A 141 -9.95 3.84 5.62
C ILE A 141 -10.10 5.36 5.48
N SER A 142 -10.05 6.11 6.59
CA SER A 142 -10.01 7.58 6.57
C SER A 142 -8.77 8.09 5.83
N GLN A 143 -7.58 7.57 6.13
CA GLN A 143 -6.33 7.94 5.46
C GLN A 143 -6.36 7.62 3.96
N VAL A 144 -6.83 6.42 3.58
CA VAL A 144 -7.06 6.06 2.16
C VAL A 144 -7.99 7.08 1.49
N THR A 145 -9.10 7.43 2.14
CA THR A 145 -10.10 8.36 1.61
C THR A 145 -9.55 9.77 1.46
N ILE A 146 -8.79 10.25 2.45
CA ILE A 146 -8.13 11.56 2.44
C ILE A 146 -7.13 11.64 1.27
N LEU A 147 -6.29 10.62 1.10
CA LEU A 147 -5.32 10.57 0.01
C LEU A 147 -6.01 10.57 -1.36
N SER A 148 -7.00 9.69 -1.57
CA SER A 148 -7.79 9.67 -2.81
C SER A 148 -8.50 10.99 -3.10
N ARG A 149 -8.96 11.70 -2.06
CA ARG A 149 -9.58 13.02 -2.19
C ARG A 149 -8.59 14.05 -2.74
N PHE A 150 -7.34 14.07 -2.25
CA PHE A 150 -6.33 15.02 -2.72
C PHE A 150 -5.95 14.78 -4.18
N PHE A 151 -5.80 13.51 -4.60
CA PHE A 151 -5.59 13.17 -6.02
C PHE A 151 -6.68 13.74 -6.95
N ARG A 152 -7.93 13.82 -6.51
CA ARG A 152 -9.06 14.33 -7.29
C ARG A 152 -9.07 15.86 -7.45
N GLN A 153 -8.44 16.62 -6.54
CA GLN A 153 -8.56 18.09 -6.52
C GLN A 153 -8.06 18.74 -7.82
N GLY A 154 -8.57 19.93 -8.14
CA GLY A 154 -8.09 20.73 -9.28
C GLY A 154 -8.14 19.99 -10.63
N TYR A 155 -9.22 19.23 -10.89
CA TYR A 155 -9.35 18.36 -12.07
C TYR A 155 -8.24 17.29 -12.18
N GLY A 156 -7.73 16.80 -11.06
CA GLY A 156 -6.71 15.75 -11.02
C GLY A 156 -7.25 14.39 -11.41
N ILE A 157 -6.85 13.34 -10.69
CA ILE A 157 -7.27 11.97 -10.99
C ILE A 157 -8.58 11.70 -10.27
N TYR A 158 -9.67 11.60 -11.03
CA TYR A 158 -11.01 11.41 -10.47
C TYR A 158 -11.10 10.16 -9.60
N TYR A 159 -11.86 10.26 -8.51
CA TYR A 159 -12.00 9.21 -7.51
C TYR A 159 -12.38 7.84 -8.09
N LEU A 160 -13.23 7.81 -9.14
CA LEU A 160 -13.65 6.57 -9.79
C LEU A 160 -12.59 6.00 -10.74
N LEU A 161 -11.71 6.84 -11.30
CA LEU A 161 -10.62 6.38 -12.17
C LEU A 161 -9.47 5.76 -11.39
N GLN A 162 -9.20 6.24 -10.17
CA GLN A 162 -8.12 5.72 -9.33
C GLN A 162 -8.17 4.19 -9.17
N PRO A 163 -9.26 3.57 -8.67
CA PRO A 163 -9.32 2.11 -8.54
C PRO A 163 -9.32 1.40 -9.89
N SER A 164 -9.93 1.96 -10.95
CA SER A 164 -9.88 1.36 -12.29
C SER A 164 -8.44 1.28 -12.80
N ILE A 165 -7.68 2.37 -12.73
CA ILE A 165 -6.26 2.43 -13.07
C ILE A 165 -5.46 1.38 -12.28
N GLY A 166 -5.73 1.24 -10.98
CA GLY A 166 -5.08 0.25 -10.13
C GLY A 166 -5.42 -1.19 -10.54
N ASN A 167 -6.68 -1.47 -10.85
CA ASN A 167 -7.14 -2.80 -11.26
C ASN A 167 -6.68 -3.18 -12.67
N ASP A 168 -6.60 -2.22 -13.59
CA ASP A 168 -6.16 -2.44 -14.97
C ASP A 168 -4.69 -2.87 -15.06
N ILE A 169 -3.86 -2.50 -14.08
CA ILE A 169 -2.46 -2.95 -13.98
C ILE A 169 -2.30 -4.27 -13.21
N TYR A 170 -3.38 -4.87 -12.72
CA TYR A 170 -3.35 -6.16 -12.02
C TYR A 170 -3.73 -7.31 -12.97
N LEU A 171 -2.81 -8.25 -13.13
CA LEU A 171 -3.01 -9.43 -13.96
C LEU A 171 -3.65 -10.55 -13.12
N ALA A 172 -4.98 -10.60 -13.12
CA ALA A 172 -5.75 -11.54 -12.30
C ALA A 172 -5.38 -13.02 -12.55
N SER A 173 -5.07 -13.39 -13.80
CA SER A 173 -4.63 -14.76 -14.17
C SER A 173 -3.29 -15.15 -13.57
N GLU A 174 -2.42 -14.18 -13.30
CA GLU A 174 -1.05 -14.39 -12.80
C GLU A 174 -0.89 -13.96 -11.33
N GLN A 175 -1.95 -13.42 -10.72
CA GLN A 175 -1.97 -12.92 -9.34
C GLN A 175 -0.85 -11.93 -9.00
N ARG A 176 -0.48 -11.07 -9.96
CA ARG A 176 0.58 -10.08 -9.82
C ARG A 176 0.23 -8.78 -10.52
N LEU A 177 0.95 -7.72 -10.17
CA LEU A 177 0.94 -6.48 -10.94
C LEU A 177 1.73 -6.67 -12.25
N MET A 178 1.32 -5.95 -13.28
CA MET A 178 2.10 -5.75 -14.49
C MET A 178 3.49 -5.25 -14.12
N THR A 179 4.49 -5.67 -14.86
CA THR A 179 5.82 -5.07 -14.86
C THR A 179 5.78 -3.71 -15.55
N TYR A 180 6.82 -2.90 -15.35
CA TYR A 180 6.96 -1.62 -16.07
C TYR A 180 6.91 -1.80 -17.60
N ARG A 181 7.50 -2.88 -18.13
CA ARG A 181 7.48 -3.18 -19.57
C ARG A 181 6.06 -3.44 -20.08
N GLU A 182 5.29 -4.26 -19.37
CA GLU A 182 3.90 -4.55 -19.72
C GLU A 182 3.04 -3.29 -19.64
N PHE A 183 3.27 -2.44 -18.64
CA PHE A 183 2.62 -1.14 -18.52
C PHE A 183 2.94 -0.22 -19.72
N CYS A 184 4.19 -0.16 -20.17
CA CYS A 184 4.55 0.61 -21.36
C CYS A 184 3.83 0.08 -22.61
N GLN A 185 3.76 -1.25 -22.78
CA GLN A 185 3.05 -1.87 -23.90
C GLN A 185 1.54 -1.58 -23.86
N LEU A 186 0.94 -1.54 -22.67
CA LEU A 186 -0.44 -1.13 -22.50
C LEU A 186 -0.67 0.31 -22.99
N LEU A 187 0.23 1.24 -22.63
CA LEU A 187 0.11 2.65 -23.03
C LEU A 187 0.34 2.88 -24.54
N GLN A 188 1.01 1.95 -25.22
CA GLN A 188 1.16 1.98 -26.68
C GLN A 188 -0.16 1.68 -27.42
N ASN A 189 -1.13 1.04 -26.78
CA ASN A 189 -2.47 0.85 -27.34
C ASN A 189 -3.36 2.07 -27.01
N PRO A 190 -3.78 2.88 -27.99
CA PRO A 190 -4.61 4.07 -27.76
C PRO A 190 -5.91 3.78 -27.00
N GLU A 191 -6.57 2.66 -27.30
CA GLU A 191 -7.86 2.30 -26.68
C GLU A 191 -7.71 1.91 -25.20
N ALA A 192 -6.57 1.33 -24.83
CA ALA A 192 -6.26 1.02 -23.43
C ALA A 192 -5.72 2.25 -22.69
N ARG A 193 -4.86 3.03 -23.35
CA ARG A 193 -4.18 4.19 -22.79
C ARG A 193 -5.15 5.30 -22.35
N VAL A 194 -6.30 5.46 -23.02
CA VAL A 194 -7.29 6.51 -22.68
C VAL A 194 -7.70 6.51 -21.20
N TRP A 195 -7.73 5.33 -20.56
CA TRP A 195 -8.06 5.18 -19.14
C TRP A 195 -6.96 5.71 -18.20
N PHE A 196 -5.75 5.92 -18.74
CA PHE A 196 -4.59 6.46 -18.05
C PHE A 196 -4.31 7.93 -18.42
N ASP A 197 -5.06 8.54 -19.35
CA ASP A 197 -4.82 9.91 -19.82
C ASP A 197 -4.84 10.92 -18.68
N ARG A 198 -5.76 10.77 -17.73
CA ARG A 198 -5.85 11.68 -16.59
C ARG A 198 -4.65 11.54 -15.62
N LEU A 199 -4.04 10.36 -15.55
CA LEU A 199 -2.82 10.13 -14.78
C LEU A 199 -1.59 10.68 -15.51
N LEU A 200 -1.50 10.49 -16.83
CA LEU A 200 -0.45 11.09 -17.65
C LEU A 200 -0.51 12.62 -17.58
N ASN A 201 -1.69 13.20 -17.81
CA ASN A 201 -1.92 14.64 -17.73
C ASN A 201 -1.67 15.20 -16.32
N PHE A 202 -1.98 14.44 -15.26
CA PHE A 202 -1.64 14.85 -13.89
C PHE A 202 -0.14 15.10 -13.72
N TYR A 203 0.71 14.23 -14.27
CA TYR A 203 2.17 14.40 -14.20
C TYR A 203 2.70 15.45 -15.18
N ILE A 204 2.11 15.57 -16.38
CA ILE A 204 2.47 16.63 -17.34
C ILE A 204 2.15 18.01 -16.75
N GLU A 205 0.96 18.20 -16.16
CA GLU A 205 0.56 19.43 -15.44
C GLU A 205 1.54 19.74 -14.30
N MET A 206 1.89 18.74 -13.48
CA MET A 206 2.86 18.91 -12.40
C MET A 206 4.23 19.33 -12.95
N GLY A 207 4.67 18.71 -14.05
CA GLY A 207 5.89 19.07 -14.76
C GLY A 207 5.88 20.49 -15.34
N LYS A 208 4.70 21.05 -15.64
CA LYS A 208 4.52 22.45 -16.07
C LYS A 208 4.46 23.45 -14.89
N GLY A 209 4.56 22.96 -13.65
CA GLY A 209 4.41 23.78 -12.46
C GLY A 209 2.97 24.15 -12.12
N GLU A 210 2.01 23.40 -12.67
CA GLU A 210 0.60 23.62 -12.42
C GLU A 210 0.13 22.81 -11.21
N GLN A 211 -0.89 23.31 -10.52
CA GLN A 211 -1.56 22.62 -9.40
C GLN A 211 -0.59 22.17 -8.27
N LEU A 212 0.50 22.90 -8.02
CA LEU A 212 1.51 22.54 -7.01
C LEU A 212 0.91 22.29 -5.62
N LYS A 213 -0.09 23.08 -5.23
CA LYS A 213 -0.77 22.90 -3.95
C LYS A 213 -1.40 21.52 -3.79
N ARG A 214 -1.95 20.96 -4.86
CA ARG A 214 -2.49 19.59 -4.87
C ARG A 214 -1.39 18.58 -4.60
N SER A 215 -0.23 18.76 -5.24
CA SER A 215 0.93 17.89 -5.07
C SER A 215 1.47 17.92 -3.64
N GLU A 216 1.56 19.10 -3.04
CA GLU A 216 1.93 19.29 -1.62
C GLU A 216 0.95 18.60 -0.67
N ASP A 217 -0.36 18.72 -0.94
CA ASP A 217 -1.40 18.12 -0.12
C ASP A 217 -1.39 16.58 -0.25
N ILE A 218 -1.16 16.04 -1.45
CA ILE A 218 -0.93 14.61 -1.67
C ILE A 218 0.31 14.16 -0.90
N LEU A 219 1.41 14.89 -0.99
CA LEU A 219 2.66 14.53 -0.33
C LEU A 219 2.49 14.47 1.20
N SER A 220 1.82 15.48 1.76
CA SER A 220 1.49 15.53 3.19
C SER A 220 0.59 14.36 3.60
N ALA A 221 -0.41 14.01 2.78
CA ALA A 221 -1.27 12.86 3.04
C ALA A 221 -0.52 11.52 2.98
N ILE A 222 0.39 11.36 2.01
CA ILE A 222 1.27 10.19 1.91
C ILE A 222 2.14 10.07 3.16
N GLN A 223 2.76 11.17 3.61
CA GLN A 223 3.59 11.17 4.81
C GLN A 223 2.79 10.77 6.06
N ASN A 224 1.62 11.36 6.27
CA ASN A 224 0.74 11.03 7.39
C ASN A 224 0.31 9.56 7.37
N MET A 225 -0.07 9.05 6.20
CA MET A 225 -0.46 7.65 6.04
C MET A 225 0.72 6.70 6.26
N SER A 226 1.91 7.03 5.76
CA SER A 226 3.12 6.23 5.99
C SER A 226 3.45 6.14 7.48
N LEU A 227 3.45 7.27 8.19
CA LEU A 227 3.71 7.31 9.64
C LEU A 227 2.65 6.51 10.43
N PHE A 228 1.40 6.54 10.00
CA PHE A 228 0.34 5.71 10.57
C PHE A 228 0.63 4.22 10.36
N LEU A 229 0.97 3.81 9.15
CA LEU A 229 1.29 2.41 8.82
C LEU A 229 2.58 1.91 9.49
N ASP A 230 3.59 2.76 9.64
CA ASP A 230 4.84 2.44 10.33
C ASP A 230 4.57 2.09 11.80
N LYS A 231 3.71 2.87 12.47
CA LYS A 231 3.26 2.57 13.83
C LYS A 231 2.49 1.24 13.90
N LEU A 232 1.57 1.02 12.97
CA LEU A 232 0.76 -0.20 12.93
C LEU A 232 1.57 -1.46 12.64
N ALA A 233 2.60 -1.39 11.80
CA ALA A 233 3.44 -2.51 11.43
C ALA A 233 4.62 -2.74 12.41
N GLY A 234 4.78 -1.88 13.42
CA GLY A 234 5.92 -1.92 14.35
C GLY A 234 7.27 -1.59 13.70
N GLY A 235 7.26 -0.83 12.60
CA GLY A 235 8.45 -0.44 11.85
C GLY A 235 9.00 0.95 12.25
N GLY A 236 10.21 1.26 11.77
CA GLY A 236 10.78 2.60 11.80
C GLY A 236 10.13 3.55 10.79
N ASN A 237 10.60 4.80 10.73
CA ASN A 237 10.09 5.81 9.80
C ASN A 237 10.59 5.50 8.38
N SER A 238 9.75 4.84 7.58
CA SER A 238 10.18 4.28 6.29
C SER A 238 10.57 5.34 5.26
N ILE A 239 9.95 6.53 5.33
CA ILE A 239 10.30 7.65 4.46
C ILE A 239 11.67 8.20 4.85
N GLN A 240 11.91 8.42 6.14
CA GLN A 240 13.19 8.94 6.63
C GLN A 240 14.35 7.98 6.32
N GLU A 241 14.15 6.68 6.56
CA GLU A 241 15.15 5.65 6.21
C GLU A 241 15.47 5.67 4.71
N ARG A 242 14.45 5.85 3.85
CA ARG A 242 14.66 5.97 2.41
C ARG A 242 15.47 7.21 2.04
N LEU A 243 15.19 8.37 2.66
CA LEU A 243 15.93 9.61 2.43
C LEU A 243 17.41 9.45 2.82
N GLU A 244 17.69 8.83 3.95
CA GLU A 244 19.05 8.57 4.44
C GLU A 244 19.84 7.65 3.50
N ILE A 245 19.22 6.58 3.00
CA ILE A 245 19.83 5.65 2.03
C ILE A 245 20.19 6.36 0.72
N GLU A 246 19.35 7.29 0.27
CA GLU A 246 19.56 8.07 -0.95
C GLU A 246 20.51 9.28 -0.73
N GLY A 247 20.99 9.49 0.51
CA GLY A 247 21.89 10.60 0.84
C GLY A 247 21.22 11.97 0.83
N ILE A 248 19.89 12.03 1.01
CA ILE A 248 19.08 13.25 0.96
C ILE A 248 18.69 13.65 2.39
N SER A 249 19.06 14.86 2.83
CA SER A 249 18.71 15.35 4.17
C SER A 249 17.28 15.90 4.25
N SER A 250 16.81 16.51 3.17
CA SER A 250 15.45 16.99 2.95
C SER A 250 15.30 17.35 1.47
N PHE A 251 14.07 17.27 0.94
CA PHE A 251 13.70 17.91 -0.32
C PHE A 251 13.25 19.35 -0.05
#